data_AF-A0A3D4BC47-F1
#
_entry.id   AF-A0A3D4BC47-F1
#
_cell.length_a   1.000
_cell.length_b   1.000
_cell.length_c   1.000
_cell.angle_alpha   90.00
_cell.angle_beta   90.00
_cell.angle_gamma   90.00
#
_symmetry.space_group_name_H-M   'P 1'
#
loop_
_entity.id
_entity.type
_entity.pdbx_description
1 polymer ?
#
loop_
_entity_poly.entity_id
_entity_poly.type
_entity_poly.pdbx_seq_one_letter_code
_entity_poly.pdbx_strand_id
1 'polypeptide(L)' 'VHLVAAVPNGLTVEYMPWSLGLFEETPTLEDGQIVVPQKPGLGLAFKKDLEVVG' A
#
# COMPACT_ATOMS: atom_id res chain seq x y z
N VAL A 1 4.04 -3.04 2.70
CA VAL A 1 5.25 -2.29 3.12
C VAL A 1 5.61 -2.42 4.59
N HIS A 2 4.65 -2.45 5.53
CA HIS A 2 4.95 -2.56 6.97
C HIS A 2 5.89 -3.73 7.33
N LEU A 3 5.74 -4.90 6.71
CA LEU A 3 6.60 -6.06 6.98
C LEU A 3 8.06 -5.83 6.55
N VAL A 4 8.29 -5.34 5.32
CA VAL A 4 9.65 -5.08 4.84
C VAL A 4 10.32 -3.96 5.64
N ALA A 5 9.56 -2.95 6.07
CA ALA A 5 10.08 -1.85 6.89
C ALA A 5 10.45 -2.28 8.33
N ALA A 6 9.88 -3.38 8.83
CA ALA A 6 10.09 -3.85 10.20
C ALA A 6 11.29 -4.80 10.35
N VAL A 7 11.76 -5.42 9.26
CA VAL A 7 12.88 -6.38 9.31
C VAL A 7 14.22 -5.66 9.10
N PRO A 8 15.29 -6.06 9.80
CA PRO A 8 16.58 -5.35 9.77
C PRO A 8 17.24 -5.33 8.37
N ASN A 9 16.89 -6.28 7.51
CA ASN A 9 17.47 -6.44 6.17
C ASN A 9 16.42 -6.30 5.06
N GLY A 10 15.33 -5.57 5.31
CA GLY A 10 14.29 -5.32 4.31
C GLY A 10 14.71 -4.25 3.32
N LEU A 11 15.22 -4.66 2.16
CA LEU A 11 15.80 -3.72 1.18
C LEU A 11 14.83 -3.31 0.07
N THR A 12 13.99 -4.24 -0.39
CA THR A 12 13.10 -4.01 -1.53
C THR A 12 11.76 -4.72 -1.33
N VAL A 13 10.73 -4.21 -1.98
CA VAL A 13 9.41 -4.83 -2.08
C VAL A 13 8.86 -4.57 -3.47
N GLU A 14 8.16 -5.55 -4.03
CA GLU A 14 7.55 -5.42 -5.34
C GLU A 14 6.44 -4.36 -5.35
N TYR A 15 6.42 -3.53 -6.38
CA TYR A 15 5.32 -2.61 -6.63
C TYR A 15 4.35 -3.23 -7.64
N MET A 16 3.15 -3.60 -7.17
CA MET A 16 2.08 -4.19 -7.99
C MET A 16 0.84 -3.30 -7.97
N PRO A 17 0.48 -2.62 -9.08
CA PRO A 17 -0.59 -1.63 -9.06
C PRO A 17 -2.01 -2.24 -9.12
N TRP A 18 -2.14 -3.56 -9.25
CA TRP A 18 -3.41 -4.24 -9.55
C TRP A 18 -4.48 -4.00 -8.49
N SER A 19 -4.10 -3.93 -7.21
CA SER A 19 -5.03 -3.75 -6.09
C SER A 19 -5.27 -2.29 -5.70
N LEU A 20 -4.54 -1.35 -6.29
CA LEU A 20 -4.62 0.07 -5.91
C LEU A 20 -6.02 0.66 -6.16
N GLY A 21 -6.73 0.16 -7.17
CA GLY A 21 -8.10 0.59 -7.47
C GLY A 21 -9.11 0.30 -6.35
N LEU A 22 -8.79 -0.62 -5.43
CA LEU A 22 -9.67 -1.05 -4.34
C LEU A 22 -9.76 -0.04 -3.19
N PHE A 23 -8.74 0.79 -2.99
CA PHE A 23 -8.57 1.58 -1.77
C PHE A 23 -8.77 3.08 -2.01
N GLU A 24 -9.30 3.79 -1.01
CA GLU A 24 -9.51 5.25 -1.06
C GLU A 24 -8.19 6.00 -1.29
N GLU A 25 -7.11 5.50 -0.69
CA GLU A 25 -5.76 6.05 -0.81
C GLU A 25 -4.75 4.93 -1.08
N THR A 26 -3.67 5.27 -1.77
CA THR A 26 -2.58 4.36 -2.13
C THR A 26 -1.26 4.85 -1.54
N PRO A 27 -0.32 3.97 -1.16
CA PRO A 27 0.99 4.39 -0.68
C PRO A 27 1.72 5.29 -1.69
N THR A 28 2.31 6.39 -1.22
CA THR A 28 3.10 7.32 -2.04
C THR A 28 4.41 6.68 -2.48
N LEU A 29 4.83 6.97 -3.71
CA LEU A 29 6.16 6.67 -4.22
C LEU A 29 6.99 7.96 -4.28
N GLU A 30 8.14 7.98 -3.59
CA GLU A 30 9.08 9.11 -3.56
C GLU A 30 10.49 8.57 -3.81
N ASP A 31 11.19 9.11 -4.81
CA ASP A 31 12.57 8.71 -5.17
C ASP A 31 12.78 7.19 -5.32
N GLY A 32 11.78 6.50 -5.88
CA GLY A 32 11.82 5.04 -6.08
C GLY A 32 11.53 4.22 -4.82
N GLN A 33 11.11 4.85 -3.72
CA GLN A 33 10.76 4.20 -2.45
C GLN A 33 9.26 4.33 -2.16
N ILE A 34 8.67 3.31 -1.55
CA ILE A 34 7.30 3.41 -1.02
C ILE A 34 7.35 3.99 0.38
N VAL A 35 6.68 5.13 0.58
CA VAL A 35 6.59 5.78 1.89
C VAL A 35 5.72 4.93 2.83
N VAL A 36 6.22 4.66 4.04
CA VAL A 36 5.50 3.86 5.04
C VAL A 36 4.30 4.68 5.59
N PRO A 37 3.06 4.17 5.47
CA PRO A 37 1.89 4.86 5.98
C PRO A 37 1.96 5.11 7.49
N GLN A 38 1.53 6.30 7.93
CA GLN A 38 1.47 6.68 9.35
C GLN A 38 0.08 6.51 9.98
N LYS A 39 -0.93 6.14 9.18
CA LYS A 39 -2.28 5.85 9.67
C LYS A 39 -2.30 4.53 10.47
N PRO A 40 -3.24 4.37 11.43
CA PRO A 40 -3.33 3.15 12.22
C PRO A 40 -3.47 1.87 11.38
N GLY A 41 -2.90 0.78 11.87
CA GLY A 41 -2.95 -0.53 11.22
C GLY A 41 -2.22 -0.53 9.88
N LEU A 42 -2.91 -0.98 8.82
CA LEU A 42 -2.38 -0.97 7.44
C LEU A 42 -2.56 0.37 6.74
N GLY A 43 -3.31 1.32 7.34
CA GLY A 43 -3.63 2.59 6.72
C GLY A 43 -4.50 2.50 5.46
N LEU A 44 -5.29 1.44 5.31
CA LEU A 44 -6.15 1.18 4.15
C LEU A 44 -7.63 1.30 4.51
N ALA A 45 -8.40 1.85 3.57
CA ALA A 45 -9.85 1.83 3.56
C ALA A 45 -10.33 1.48 2.15
N PHE A 46 -11.32 0.60 2.03
CA PHE A 46 -11.94 0.27 0.74
C PHE A 46 -12.77 1.45 0.23
N LYS A 47 -12.76 1.66 -1.09
CA LYS A 47 -13.70 2.60 -1.71
C LYS A 47 -15.14 2.14 -1.49
N LYS A 48 -16.06 3.10 -1.29
CA LYS A 48 -17.45 2.81 -0.94
C LYS A 48 -18.30 2.34 -2.12
N ASP A 49 -17.85 2.63 -3.33
CA ASP A 49 -18.51 2.37 -4.61
C ASP A 49 -17.85 1.21 -5.39
N LEU A 50 -17.17 0.30 -4.68
CA LEU A 50 -16.60 -0.89 -5.31
C LEU A 50 -17.70 -1.74 -5.96
N GLU A 51 -17.78 -1.70 -7.28
CA GLU A 51 -18.52 -2.68 -8.05
C GLU A 51 -17.69 -3.96 -8.16
N VAL A 52 -18.17 -5.03 -7.53
CA VAL A 52 -17.58 -6.37 -7.72
C VAL A 52 -18.02 -6.86 -9.09
N VAL A 53 -17.12 -6.76 -10.07
CA VAL A 53 -17.31 -7.41 -11.37
C VAL A 53 -17.12 -8.91 -11.16
N GLY A 54 -18.23 -9.63 -11.06
CA GLY A 54 -18.30 -11.09 -10.99
C GLY A 54 -18.25 -11.75 -12.36
#